data_AF-A0AA41HCQ7-F1
#
_entry.id   AF-A0AA41HCQ7-F1
#
_cell.length_a   1.000
_cell.length_b   1.000
_cell.length_c   1.000
_cell.angle_alpha   90.00
_cell.angle_beta   90.00
_cell.angle_gamma   90.00
#
_symmetry.space_group_name_H-M   'P 1'
#
loop_
_entity.id
_entity.type
_entity.pdbx_description
1 polymer ?
#
loop_
_entity_poly.entity_id
_entity_poly.type
_entity_poly.pdbx_seq_one_letter_code
_entity_poly.pdbx_strand_id
1 'polypeptide(L)'
;MKVWVQRRLDGGAALDQPVQIGESDEPLELVMLQVTDQGQRRPTKVARLIPSGQRRAIDELVMPRLFWLRGGKFVLNGVAQLRESHGVKGYSQSWLCQLALPAEVDGFKVVPLYRYGEQIARRELVDRYATTLSGKLSVVCLLDQTLGRATVRADIGAPASASAYGRGVLLDANLEWMSTDSFELSGYEHVAAHADRPAITLQQGWLCQPDWAVAEQAAPTRTYRAGREER
;
A
#
# COMPACT_ATOMS: atom_id res chain seq x y z
N MET A 1 2.28 -8.03 4.91
CA MET A 1 1.99 -7.21 6.10
C MET A 1 0.74 -7.82 6.72
N LYS A 2 0.54 -7.69 8.02
CA LYS A 2 -0.67 -8.23 8.64
C LYS A 2 -1.84 -7.23 8.53
N VAL A 3 -3.02 -7.72 8.21
CA VAL A 3 -4.23 -6.93 7.98
C VAL A 3 -5.46 -7.60 8.55
N TRP A 4 -6.39 -6.77 9.02
CA TRP A 4 -7.79 -7.14 9.17
C TRP A 4 -8.51 -6.82 7.88
N VAL A 5 -9.33 -7.74 7.37
CA VAL A 5 -10.03 -7.54 6.10
C VAL A 5 -11.50 -7.86 6.22
N GLN A 6 -12.33 -6.96 5.67
CA GLN A 6 -13.75 -7.16 5.51
C GLN A 6 -14.13 -7.05 4.03
N ARG A 7 -15.04 -7.91 3.55
CA ARG A 7 -15.61 -7.81 2.21
C ARG A 7 -16.93 -7.04 2.22
N ARG A 8 -17.21 -6.33 1.12
CA ARG A 8 -18.46 -5.58 0.92
C ARG A 8 -19.40 -6.23 -0.08
N LEU A 9 -18.92 -7.17 -0.87
CA LEU A 9 -19.71 -7.87 -1.88
C LEU A 9 -19.69 -9.38 -1.60
N ASP A 10 -20.77 -10.08 -1.90
CA ASP A 10 -20.81 -11.54 -1.92
C ASP A 10 -21.53 -12.02 -3.18
N GLY A 11 -20.86 -12.82 -4.02
CA GLY A 11 -21.35 -13.14 -5.36
C GLY A 11 -21.71 -11.89 -6.19
N GLY A 12 -21.01 -10.76 -5.96
CA GLY A 12 -21.28 -9.47 -6.61
C GLY A 12 -22.47 -8.68 -6.04
N ALA A 13 -23.23 -9.23 -5.10
CA ALA A 13 -24.29 -8.51 -4.40
C ALA A 13 -23.72 -7.66 -3.27
N ALA A 14 -24.21 -6.43 -3.11
CA ALA A 14 -23.80 -5.58 -2.01
C ALA A 14 -24.32 -6.10 -0.67
N LEU A 15 -23.43 -6.16 0.33
CA LEU A 15 -23.76 -6.54 1.68
C LEU A 15 -24.22 -5.31 2.47
N ASP A 16 -25.26 -5.49 3.31
CA ASP A 16 -25.73 -4.43 4.21
C ASP A 16 -24.61 -3.97 5.14
N GLN A 17 -23.90 -4.91 5.74
CA GLN A 17 -22.73 -4.67 6.58
C GLN A 17 -21.48 -5.38 6.02
N PRO A 18 -20.28 -4.81 6.19
CA PRO A 18 -19.05 -5.51 5.84
C PRO A 18 -18.93 -6.83 6.61
N VAL A 19 -18.49 -7.90 5.94
CA VAL A 19 -18.30 -9.22 6.56
C VAL A 19 -16.80 -9.47 6.71
N GLN A 20 -16.36 -9.82 7.92
CA GLN A 20 -14.97 -10.19 8.20
C GLN A 20 -14.55 -11.41 7.37
N ILE A 21 -13.36 -11.35 6.78
CA ILE A 21 -12.67 -12.50 6.20
C ILE A 21 -11.71 -13.05 7.25
N GLY A 22 -11.74 -14.36 7.48
CA GLY A 22 -10.95 -15.01 8.53
C GLY A 22 -11.53 -14.79 9.94
N GLU A 23 -10.78 -15.25 10.94
CA GLU A 23 -11.13 -15.09 12.35
C GLU A 23 -10.83 -13.64 12.80
N SER A 24 -11.58 -13.13 13.78
CA SER A 24 -11.50 -11.73 14.21
C SER A 24 -10.44 -11.44 15.27
N ASP A 25 -9.81 -12.48 15.79
CA ASP A 25 -8.80 -12.44 16.85
C ASP A 25 -7.36 -12.47 16.33
N GLU A 26 -7.14 -12.88 15.07
CA GLU A 26 -5.83 -12.82 14.42
C GLU A 26 -5.84 -12.13 13.04
N PRO A 27 -4.93 -11.16 12.79
CA PRO A 27 -4.82 -10.54 11.47
C PRO A 27 -4.17 -11.48 10.46
N LEU A 28 -4.55 -11.32 9.20
CA LEU A 28 -4.13 -12.14 8.07
C LEU A 28 -2.90 -11.54 7.37
N GLU A 29 -2.04 -12.38 6.81
CA GLU A 29 -1.00 -11.93 5.91
C GLU A 29 -1.60 -11.63 4.53
N LEU A 30 -1.53 -10.37 4.12
CA LEU A 30 -1.84 -9.94 2.77
C LEU A 30 -0.58 -9.99 1.90
N VAL A 31 -0.66 -10.75 0.82
CA VAL A 31 0.44 -10.96 -0.13
C VAL A 31 -0.02 -10.61 -1.54
N MET A 32 0.77 -9.79 -2.23
CA MET A 32 0.57 -9.44 -3.64
C MET A 32 1.52 -10.27 -4.50
N LEU A 33 0.98 -11.02 -5.46
CA LEU A 33 1.75 -11.95 -6.29
C LEU A 33 1.34 -11.81 -7.75
N GLN A 34 2.25 -12.15 -8.66
CA GLN A 34 1.89 -12.46 -10.04
C GLN A 34 1.75 -13.97 -10.18
N VAL A 35 0.59 -14.42 -10.65
CA VAL A 35 0.32 -15.83 -10.94
C VAL A 35 0.09 -16.01 -12.44
N THR A 36 0.49 -17.15 -12.96
CA THR A 36 0.10 -17.60 -14.29
C THR A 36 -1.18 -18.42 -14.14
N ASP A 37 -2.27 -17.93 -14.71
CA ASP A 37 -3.50 -18.73 -14.79
C ASP A 37 -3.25 -19.90 -15.77
N GLN A 38 -3.60 -21.13 -15.37
CA GLN A 38 -3.31 -22.37 -16.12
C GLN A 38 -4.24 -22.56 -17.34
N GLY A 39 -4.60 -21.47 -18.01
CA GLY A 39 -5.43 -21.45 -19.22
C GLY A 39 -5.29 -20.16 -20.01
N GLN A 40 -5.11 -19.04 -19.32
CA GLN A 40 -4.73 -17.75 -19.90
C GLN A 40 -3.22 -17.60 -19.75
N ARG A 41 -2.43 -17.75 -20.81
CA ARG A 41 -0.94 -17.61 -20.80
C ARG A 41 -0.45 -16.18 -20.46
N ARG A 42 -1.16 -15.43 -19.63
CA ARG A 42 -0.88 -14.05 -19.24
C ARG A 42 -0.70 -13.99 -17.73
N PRO A 43 0.44 -13.47 -17.24
CA PRO A 43 0.63 -13.17 -15.83
C PRO A 43 -0.50 -12.26 -15.33
N THR A 44 -1.13 -12.65 -14.24
CA THR A 44 -2.21 -11.90 -13.60
C THR A 44 -1.81 -11.61 -12.16
N LYS A 45 -1.97 -10.35 -11.75
CA LYS A 45 -1.70 -9.95 -10.36
C LYS A 45 -2.87 -10.39 -9.47
N VAL A 46 -2.56 -10.94 -8.31
CA VAL A 46 -3.54 -11.38 -7.31
C VAL A 46 -3.12 -10.90 -5.93
N ALA A 47 -4.12 -10.61 -5.10
CA ALA A 47 -3.96 -10.39 -3.68
C ALA A 47 -4.51 -11.62 -2.94
N ARG A 48 -3.72 -12.19 -2.03
CA ARG A 48 -4.13 -13.36 -1.23
C ARG A 48 -4.11 -13.02 0.25
N LEU A 49 -5.08 -13.57 0.97
CA LEU A 49 -5.14 -13.53 2.42
C LEU A 49 -4.77 -14.89 2.98
N ILE A 50 -3.71 -14.93 3.78
CA ILE A 50 -3.17 -16.16 4.35
C ILE A 50 -3.20 -16.02 5.88
N PRO A 51 -3.82 -16.95 6.63
CA PRO A 51 -3.72 -16.94 8.09
C PRO A 51 -2.26 -17.11 8.54
N SER A 52 -1.88 -16.47 9.65
CA SER A 52 -0.50 -16.51 10.13
C SER A 52 0.00 -17.95 10.32
N GLY A 53 1.20 -18.24 9.86
CA GLY A 53 1.81 -19.58 9.96
C GLY A 53 1.19 -20.64 9.04
N GLN A 54 0.16 -20.30 8.27
CA GLN A 54 -0.40 -21.19 7.26
C GLN A 54 0.22 -20.92 5.88
N ARG A 55 0.04 -21.88 4.96
CA ARG A 55 0.51 -21.76 3.56
C ARG A 55 -0.62 -21.53 2.57
N ARG A 56 -1.86 -21.81 2.96
CA ARG A 56 -3.02 -21.78 2.07
C ARG A 56 -3.74 -20.44 2.25
N ALA A 57 -4.02 -19.78 1.13
CA ALA A 57 -4.87 -18.60 1.13
C ALA A 57 -6.33 -19.00 1.41
N ILE A 58 -6.99 -18.22 2.27
CA ILE A 58 -8.42 -18.38 2.59
C ILE A 58 -9.32 -17.53 1.68
N ASP A 59 -8.76 -16.49 1.06
CA ASP A 59 -9.44 -15.68 0.05
C ASP A 59 -8.42 -15.10 -0.95
N GLU A 60 -8.89 -14.82 -2.16
CA GLU A 60 -8.09 -14.30 -3.27
C GLU A 60 -8.88 -13.24 -4.06
N LEU A 61 -8.21 -12.12 -4.34
CA LEU A 61 -8.71 -11.04 -5.17
C LEU A 61 -7.85 -10.90 -6.41
N VAL A 62 -8.45 -11.11 -7.57
CA VAL A 62 -7.79 -11.05 -8.89
C VAL A 62 -7.78 -9.62 -9.42
N MET A 63 -6.66 -9.22 -10.05
CA MET A 63 -6.41 -7.86 -10.54
C MET A 63 -6.67 -6.78 -9.46
N PRO A 64 -6.04 -6.90 -8.27
CA PRO A 64 -6.28 -5.98 -7.17
C PRO A 64 -5.79 -4.57 -7.54
N ARG A 65 -6.62 -3.57 -7.26
CA ARG A 65 -6.34 -2.15 -7.45
C ARG A 65 -6.50 -1.43 -6.12
N LEU A 66 -5.47 -0.66 -5.75
CA LEU A 66 -5.54 0.24 -4.60
C LEU A 66 -6.44 1.42 -4.97
N PHE A 67 -7.51 1.62 -4.20
CA PHE A 67 -8.46 2.70 -4.47
C PHE A 67 -8.35 3.85 -3.47
N TRP A 68 -8.03 3.52 -2.22
CA TRP A 68 -7.96 4.47 -1.13
C TRP A 68 -7.00 3.98 -0.05
N LEU A 69 -6.26 4.89 0.61
CA LEU A 69 -5.43 4.60 1.78
C LEU A 69 -5.35 5.84 2.68
N ARG A 70 -5.51 5.68 4.00
CA ARG A 70 -5.23 6.71 5.01
C ARG A 70 -5.10 6.08 6.41
N GLY A 71 -4.08 6.46 7.17
CA GLY A 71 -3.96 6.12 8.60
C GLY A 71 -4.02 4.61 8.88
N GLY A 72 -3.37 3.81 8.03
CA GLY A 72 -3.35 2.34 8.12
C GLY A 72 -4.56 1.63 7.51
N LYS A 73 -5.63 2.35 7.18
CA LYS A 73 -6.79 1.79 6.46
C LYS A 73 -6.59 1.94 4.96
N PHE A 74 -7.03 0.96 4.19
CA PHE A 74 -7.01 1.03 2.73
C PHE A 74 -8.10 0.16 2.10
N VAL A 75 -8.38 0.40 0.83
CA VAL A 75 -9.38 -0.35 0.06
C VAL A 75 -8.74 -0.95 -1.17
N LEU A 76 -8.91 -2.26 -1.33
CA LEU A 76 -8.56 -2.98 -2.56
C LEU A 76 -9.83 -3.36 -3.31
N ASN A 77 -9.86 -3.06 -4.60
CA ASN A 77 -10.92 -3.50 -5.51
C ASN A 77 -10.36 -4.52 -6.49
N GLY A 78 -11.16 -5.51 -6.88
CA GLY A 78 -10.76 -6.50 -7.86
C GLY A 78 -11.89 -7.47 -8.18
N VAL A 79 -11.51 -8.70 -8.53
CA VAL A 79 -12.44 -9.76 -8.91
C VAL A 79 -12.29 -10.96 -7.99
N ALA A 80 -13.36 -11.34 -7.30
CA ALA A 80 -13.45 -12.63 -6.63
C ALA A 80 -13.88 -13.69 -7.65
N GLN A 81 -13.20 -14.84 -7.65
CA GLN A 81 -13.54 -15.97 -8.51
C GLN A 81 -14.27 -17.03 -7.70
N LEU A 82 -15.51 -17.34 -8.08
CA LEU A 82 -16.32 -18.38 -7.45
C LEU A 82 -16.52 -19.54 -8.42
N ARG A 83 -16.31 -20.78 -7.95
CA ARG A 83 -16.68 -21.99 -8.68
C ARG A 83 -18.17 -22.23 -8.54
N GLU A 84 -18.85 -22.29 -9.67
CA GLU A 84 -20.26 -22.62 -9.81
C GLU A 84 -20.42 -23.90 -10.65
N SER A 85 -21.65 -24.39 -10.77
CA SER A 85 -21.99 -25.59 -11.54
C SER A 85 -21.51 -25.54 -13.01
N HIS A 86 -21.46 -24.34 -13.61
CA HIS A 86 -21.09 -24.13 -15.00
C HIS A 86 -19.65 -23.63 -15.21
N GLY A 87 -18.83 -23.59 -14.15
CA GLY A 87 -17.43 -23.17 -14.22
C GLY A 87 -17.08 -22.07 -13.23
N VAL A 88 -16.00 -21.34 -13.51
CA VAL A 88 -15.54 -20.24 -12.66
C VAL A 88 -16.15 -18.93 -13.15
N LYS A 89 -16.83 -18.22 -12.26
CA LYS A 89 -17.40 -16.90 -12.54
C LYS A 89 -16.69 -15.82 -11.72
N GLY A 90 -16.39 -14.72 -12.38
CA GLY A 90 -15.78 -13.54 -11.76
C GLY A 90 -16.85 -12.57 -11.27
N TYR A 91 -16.72 -12.13 -10.03
CA TYR A 91 -17.57 -11.13 -9.40
C TYR A 91 -16.74 -9.94 -8.95
N SER A 92 -17.24 -8.72 -9.14
CA SER A 92 -16.61 -7.55 -8.55
C SER A 92 -16.57 -7.71 -7.02
N GLN A 93 -15.44 -7.32 -6.42
CA GLN A 93 -15.23 -7.40 -4.99
C GLN A 93 -14.43 -6.19 -4.49
N SER A 94 -14.76 -5.75 -3.27
CA SER A 94 -14.06 -4.70 -2.53
C SER A 94 -13.70 -5.21 -1.14
N TRP A 95 -12.41 -5.16 -0.83
CA TRP A 95 -11.84 -5.47 0.48
C TRP A 95 -11.53 -4.17 1.22
N LEU A 96 -12.14 -4.01 2.40
CA LEU A 96 -11.81 -2.98 3.37
C LEU A 96 -10.71 -3.55 4.28
N CYS A 97 -9.52 -2.97 4.19
CA CYS A 97 -8.35 -3.46 4.88
C CYS A 97 -7.91 -2.48 5.97
N GLN A 98 -7.47 -3.00 7.11
CA GLN A 98 -6.81 -2.26 8.17
C GLN A 98 -5.48 -2.94 8.46
N LEU A 99 -4.36 -2.22 8.27
CA LEU A 99 -3.05 -2.69 8.70
C LEU A 99 -3.04 -2.92 10.21
N ALA A 100 -2.50 -4.06 10.64
CA ALA A 100 -2.30 -4.40 12.04
C ALA A 100 -1.02 -3.71 12.56
N LEU A 101 -1.07 -2.38 12.64
CA LEU A 101 -0.01 -1.53 13.20
C LEU A 101 -0.38 -1.11 14.62
N PRO A 102 0.62 -0.85 15.49
CA PRO A 102 0.38 -0.19 16.77
C PRO A 102 -0.28 1.18 16.59
N ALA A 103 -1.08 1.60 17.58
CA ALA A 103 -1.90 2.80 17.49
C ALA A 103 -1.07 4.09 17.37
N GLU A 104 0.17 4.05 17.84
CA GLU A 104 1.13 5.16 17.84
C GLU A 104 1.71 5.43 16.44
N VAL A 105 1.59 4.46 15.52
CA VAL A 105 2.13 4.58 14.16
C VAL A 105 1.08 5.21 13.25
N ASP A 106 1.15 6.54 13.08
CA ASP A 106 0.22 7.32 12.25
C ASP A 106 0.81 7.81 10.93
N GLY A 107 2.07 7.46 10.66
CA GLY A 107 2.85 7.88 9.50
C GLY A 107 3.66 6.77 8.86
N PHE A 108 4.24 7.09 7.71
CA PHE A 108 5.09 6.22 6.93
C PHE A 108 6.38 6.94 6.56
N LYS A 109 7.45 6.16 6.55
CA LYS A 109 8.71 6.47 5.90
C LYS A 109 8.65 5.93 4.47
N VAL A 110 9.01 6.74 3.50
CA VAL A 110 8.97 6.44 2.07
C VAL A 110 10.36 6.62 1.48
N VAL A 111 10.85 5.55 0.85
CA VAL A 111 12.10 5.55 0.08
C VAL A 111 11.73 5.48 -1.41
N PRO A 112 12.08 6.50 -2.21
CA PRO A 112 11.92 6.46 -3.66
C PRO A 112 12.75 5.32 -4.27
N LEU A 113 12.15 4.59 -5.20
CA LEU A 113 12.74 3.47 -5.92
C LEU A 113 13.28 3.87 -7.29
N TYR A 114 13.01 5.09 -7.74
CA TYR A 114 13.40 5.60 -9.04
C TYR A 114 14.03 7.00 -8.92
N ARG A 115 14.97 7.28 -9.83
CA ARG A 115 15.61 8.59 -10.01
C ARG A 115 15.47 8.98 -11.48
N TYR A 116 14.69 10.03 -11.75
CA TYR A 116 14.35 10.53 -13.08
C TYR A 116 13.86 9.43 -14.05
N GLY A 117 13.01 8.52 -13.58
CA GLY A 117 12.49 7.41 -14.39
C GLY A 117 13.38 6.17 -14.42
N GLU A 118 14.60 6.23 -13.88
CA GLU A 118 15.51 5.10 -13.80
C GLU A 118 15.39 4.40 -12.46
N GLN A 119 15.26 3.07 -12.46
CA GLN A 119 15.18 2.30 -11.22
C GLN A 119 16.51 2.38 -10.46
N ILE A 120 16.45 2.73 -9.18
CA ILE A 120 17.61 2.82 -8.30
C ILE A 120 18.06 1.40 -7.94
N ALA A 121 19.37 1.14 -8.03
CA ALA A 121 19.92 -0.15 -7.66
C ALA A 121 19.71 -0.42 -6.17
N ARG A 122 19.37 -1.67 -5.81
CA ARG A 122 19.05 -2.05 -4.42
C ARG A 122 20.14 -1.66 -3.40
N ARG A 123 21.41 -1.69 -3.79
CA ARG A 123 22.54 -1.28 -2.94
C ARG A 123 22.49 0.20 -2.55
N GLU A 124 21.97 1.05 -3.43
CA GLU A 124 21.87 2.50 -3.21
C GLU A 124 20.68 2.87 -2.33
N LEU A 125 19.65 2.02 -2.27
CA LEU A 125 18.50 2.20 -1.36
C LEU A 125 18.89 2.04 0.12
N VAL A 126 20.00 1.36 0.40
CA VAL A 126 20.53 1.11 1.76
C VAL A 126 21.51 2.21 2.18
N ASP A 127 21.91 3.09 1.25
CA ASP A 127 22.83 4.19 1.55
C ASP A 127 22.14 5.25 2.42
N ARG A 128 22.87 5.80 3.40
CA ARG A 128 22.38 6.81 4.35
C ARG A 128 21.99 8.13 3.68
N TYR A 129 22.42 8.33 2.43
CA TYR A 129 22.08 9.50 1.61
C TYR A 129 20.83 9.30 0.75
N ALA A 130 20.16 8.15 0.83
CA ALA A 130 18.89 7.96 0.14
C ALA A 130 17.85 8.98 0.64
N THR A 131 17.40 9.85 -0.25
CA THR A 131 16.35 10.83 0.04
C THR A 131 15.13 10.09 0.57
N THR A 132 14.80 10.31 1.84
CA THR A 132 13.65 9.70 2.48
C THR A 132 12.61 10.77 2.73
N LEU A 133 11.35 10.46 2.42
CA LEU A 133 10.19 11.26 2.81
C LEU A 133 9.52 10.60 4.02
N SER A 134 9.09 11.39 4.99
CA SER A 134 8.29 10.88 6.12
C SER A 134 7.03 11.71 6.28
N GLY A 135 5.94 11.06 6.68
CA GLY A 135 4.70 11.74 7.01
C GLY A 135 3.47 10.87 6.82
N LYS A 136 2.30 11.51 6.73
CA LYS A 136 1.04 10.81 6.50
C LYS A 136 0.95 10.42 5.03
N LEU A 137 0.91 9.11 4.77
CA LEU A 137 0.64 8.56 3.45
C LEU A 137 -0.87 8.56 3.22
N SER A 138 -1.29 9.09 2.07
CA SER A 138 -2.66 8.99 1.61
C SER A 138 -2.71 8.55 0.16
N VAL A 139 -3.72 7.74 -0.18
CA VAL A 139 -4.05 7.40 -1.56
C VAL A 139 -5.52 7.70 -1.78
N VAL A 140 -5.83 8.43 -2.85
CA VAL A 140 -7.20 8.85 -3.18
C VAL A 140 -7.42 8.77 -4.69
N CYS A 141 -8.65 8.46 -5.09
CA CYS A 141 -9.08 8.62 -6.48
C CYS A 141 -9.63 10.03 -6.66
N LEU A 142 -9.08 10.79 -7.62
CA LEU A 142 -9.51 12.16 -7.92
C LEU A 142 -9.43 12.46 -9.41
N LEU A 143 -10.13 13.52 -9.86
CA LEU A 143 -9.97 14.07 -11.21
C LEU A 143 -8.71 14.93 -11.25
N ASP A 144 -7.67 14.46 -11.95
CA ASP A 144 -6.44 15.23 -12.13
C ASP A 144 -6.60 16.18 -13.32
N GLN A 145 -6.39 17.47 -13.08
CA GLN A 145 -6.59 18.51 -14.09
C GLN A 145 -5.51 18.47 -15.18
N THR A 146 -4.30 18.04 -14.85
CA THR A 146 -3.18 17.98 -15.79
C THR A 146 -3.36 16.82 -16.76
N LEU A 147 -3.82 15.68 -16.25
CA LEU A 147 -4.12 14.49 -17.06
C LEU A 147 -5.51 14.53 -17.71
N GLY A 148 -6.40 15.41 -17.24
CA GLY A 148 -7.78 15.51 -17.71
C GLY A 148 -8.63 14.25 -17.45
N ARG A 149 -8.25 13.42 -16.47
CA ARG A 149 -8.92 12.16 -16.16
C ARG A 149 -8.87 11.79 -14.68
N ALA A 150 -9.77 10.90 -14.28
CA ALA A 150 -9.68 10.27 -12.96
C ALA A 150 -8.38 9.46 -12.86
N THR A 151 -7.67 9.63 -11.74
CA THR A 151 -6.44 8.91 -11.42
C THR A 151 -6.38 8.61 -9.93
N VAL A 152 -5.67 7.54 -9.58
CA VAL A 152 -5.33 7.23 -8.20
C VAL A 152 -4.05 7.97 -7.86
N ARG A 153 -4.13 8.91 -6.92
CA ARG A 153 -3.01 9.73 -6.48
C ARG A 153 -2.56 9.30 -5.09
N ALA A 154 -1.28 9.00 -4.92
CA ALA A 154 -0.64 8.87 -3.63
C ALA A 154 0.10 10.15 -3.26
N ASP A 155 0.01 10.55 -2.00
CA ASP A 155 0.70 11.70 -1.42
C ASP A 155 1.36 11.29 -0.10
N ILE A 156 2.58 11.79 0.15
CA ILE A 156 3.28 11.64 1.44
C ILE A 156 3.65 13.01 2.03
N GLY A 157 3.22 13.26 3.27
CA GLY A 157 3.56 14.49 4.00
C GLY A 157 2.67 15.70 3.64
N ALA A 158 3.14 16.91 3.98
CA ALA A 158 2.44 18.16 3.65
C ALA A 158 2.63 18.51 2.16
N PRO A 159 1.63 19.09 1.48
CA PRO A 159 1.74 19.43 0.06
C PRO A 159 2.90 20.40 -0.18
N ALA A 160 3.94 19.94 -0.89
CA ALA A 160 5.12 20.75 -1.19
C ALA A 160 4.89 21.69 -2.40
N SER A 161 5.45 22.91 -2.33
CA SER A 161 5.25 24.07 -3.21
C SER A 161 5.66 23.92 -4.70
N ALA A 162 4.84 23.31 -5.57
CA ALA A 162 4.91 23.04 -7.04
C ALA A 162 6.22 22.81 -7.92
N SER A 163 7.45 23.22 -7.59
CA SER A 163 8.60 23.24 -8.55
C SER A 163 9.79 22.24 -8.47
N ALA A 164 9.83 21.18 -7.66
CA ALA A 164 11.02 20.29 -7.57
C ALA A 164 10.69 18.80 -7.77
N TYR A 165 11.62 18.06 -8.38
CA TYR A 165 11.55 16.60 -8.56
C TYR A 165 11.54 15.85 -7.21
N GLY A 166 10.82 14.72 -7.12
CA GLY A 166 10.82 13.84 -5.94
C GLY A 166 9.84 14.27 -4.85
N ARG A 167 8.70 14.84 -5.23
CA ARG A 167 7.85 15.63 -4.31
C ARG A 167 6.76 14.92 -3.54
N GLY A 168 6.91 13.62 -3.38
CA GLY A 168 5.99 12.85 -2.57
C GLY A 168 4.58 12.81 -3.17
N VAL A 169 4.46 12.86 -4.51
CA VAL A 169 3.23 12.57 -5.25
C VAL A 169 3.50 11.43 -6.25
N LEU A 170 2.56 10.48 -6.33
CA LEU A 170 2.57 9.38 -7.29
C LEU A 170 1.18 9.31 -7.96
N LEU A 171 1.13 9.49 -9.28
CA LEU A 171 -0.07 9.36 -10.09
C LEU A 171 -0.24 7.92 -10.59
N ASP A 172 -1.48 7.52 -10.86
CA ASP A 172 -1.87 6.13 -11.13
C ASP A 172 -1.25 5.12 -10.14
N ALA A 173 -1.27 5.48 -8.85
CA ALA A 173 -0.63 4.71 -7.80
C ALA A 173 -1.24 3.31 -7.68
N ASN A 174 -0.37 2.29 -7.67
CA ASN A 174 -0.74 0.89 -7.52
C ASN A 174 0.07 0.22 -6.43
N LEU A 175 -0.55 -0.67 -5.66
CA LEU A 175 0.13 -1.51 -4.69
C LEU A 175 0.80 -2.68 -5.39
N GLU A 176 2.13 -2.70 -5.49
CA GLU A 176 2.89 -3.74 -6.21
C GLU A 176 3.17 -4.97 -5.36
N TRP A 177 3.60 -4.73 -4.14
CA TRP A 177 4.15 -5.76 -3.29
C TRP A 177 3.93 -5.42 -1.82
N MET A 178 3.89 -6.44 -0.97
CA MET A 178 3.86 -6.29 0.49
C MET A 178 4.73 -7.36 1.15
N SER A 179 5.65 -6.95 2.03
CA SER A 179 6.31 -7.83 3.03
C SER A 179 5.63 -7.71 4.38
N THR A 180 6.16 -8.40 5.39
CA THR A 180 5.80 -8.28 6.80
C THR A 180 5.82 -6.85 7.35
N ASP A 181 6.73 -6.00 6.88
CA ASP A 181 7.09 -4.71 7.47
C ASP A 181 7.01 -3.52 6.48
N SER A 182 6.75 -3.78 5.21
CA SER A 182 6.77 -2.75 4.17
C SER A 182 5.85 -3.11 3.01
N PHE A 183 5.58 -2.13 2.16
CA PHE A 183 4.89 -2.34 0.90
C PHE A 183 5.41 -1.40 -0.17
N GLU A 184 5.23 -1.79 -1.42
CA GLU A 184 5.66 -1.02 -2.57
C GLU A 184 4.46 -0.40 -3.28
N LEU A 185 4.54 0.90 -3.54
CA LEU A 185 3.67 1.59 -4.49
C LEU A 185 4.43 1.86 -5.78
N SER A 186 3.81 1.62 -6.93
CA SER A 186 4.28 2.05 -8.24
C SER A 186 3.35 3.10 -8.83
N GLY A 187 3.85 3.91 -9.76
CA GLY A 187 3.04 4.87 -10.49
C GLY A 187 3.92 5.80 -11.30
N TYR A 188 3.45 7.04 -11.45
CA TYR A 188 4.11 8.04 -12.26
C TYR A 188 4.28 9.36 -11.53
N GLU A 189 5.33 10.10 -11.84
CA GLU A 189 5.48 11.50 -11.45
C GLU A 189 5.37 12.37 -12.70
N HIS A 190 4.56 13.42 -12.61
CA HIS A 190 4.50 14.44 -13.65
C HIS A 190 5.51 15.54 -13.33
N VAL A 191 6.49 15.71 -14.20
CA VAL A 191 7.48 16.79 -14.11
C VAL A 191 7.03 17.89 -15.07
N ALA A 192 6.72 19.06 -14.51
CA ALA A 192 6.29 20.22 -15.29
C ALA A 192 7.38 20.68 -16.26
N ALA A 193 6.97 21.32 -17.35
CA ALA A 193 7.88 21.95 -18.30
C ALA A 193 8.74 23.01 -17.57
N HIS A 194 10.01 23.09 -17.93
CA HIS A 194 10.93 24.06 -17.35
C HIS A 194 11.94 24.54 -18.40
N ALA A 195 11.96 25.85 -18.63
CA ALA A 195 12.72 26.48 -19.72
C ALA A 195 12.46 25.75 -21.05
N ASP A 196 13.50 25.21 -21.69
CA ASP A 196 13.41 24.52 -22.97
C ASP A 196 13.00 23.04 -22.85
N ARG A 197 12.74 22.54 -21.63
CA ARG A 197 12.36 21.14 -21.39
C ARG A 197 10.84 21.00 -21.37
N PRO A 198 10.24 20.14 -22.23
CA PRO A 198 8.81 19.87 -22.18
C PRO A 198 8.44 19.14 -20.90
N ALA A 199 7.15 19.18 -20.55
CA ALA A 199 6.63 18.37 -19.45
C ALA A 199 6.79 16.88 -19.79
N ILE A 200 7.17 16.08 -18.79
CA ILE A 200 7.39 14.64 -18.95
C ILE A 200 6.70 13.88 -17.82
N THR A 201 6.29 12.65 -18.13
CA THR A 201 5.73 11.71 -17.16
C THR A 201 6.73 10.58 -16.97
N LEU A 202 7.23 10.42 -15.76
CA LEU A 202 8.29 9.48 -15.44
C LEU A 202 7.75 8.34 -14.59
N GLN A 203 8.18 7.12 -14.88
CA GLN A 203 7.92 5.98 -14.00
C GLN A 203 8.57 6.23 -12.62
N GLN A 204 7.82 5.94 -11.57
CA GLN A 204 8.24 6.10 -10.20
C GLN A 204 7.71 4.95 -9.32
N GLY A 205 8.23 4.89 -8.10
CA GLY A 205 7.79 3.94 -7.10
C GLY A 205 8.37 4.25 -5.74
N TRP A 206 7.69 3.78 -4.70
CA TRP A 206 7.97 4.06 -3.30
C TRP A 206 7.96 2.76 -2.51
N LEU A 207 9.04 2.50 -1.78
CA LEU A 207 9.02 1.55 -0.68
C LEU A 207 8.53 2.26 0.58
N CYS A 208 7.35 1.86 1.05
CA CYS A 208 6.67 2.43 2.19
C CYS A 208 6.86 1.54 3.42
N GLN A 209 7.32 2.13 4.51
CA GLN A 209 7.53 1.48 5.80
C GLN A 209 6.78 2.26 6.89
N PRO A 210 6.14 1.59 7.86
CA PRO A 210 5.58 2.29 9.01
C PRO A 210 6.68 3.09 9.73
N ASP A 211 6.39 4.33 10.11
CA ASP A 211 7.36 5.17 10.80
C ASP A 211 7.45 4.81 12.28
N TRP A 212 8.31 3.86 12.61
CA TRP A 212 8.50 3.37 13.97
C TRP A 212 9.18 4.38 14.91
N ALA A 213 9.87 5.39 14.38
CA ALA A 213 10.55 6.39 15.20
C ALA A 213 9.54 7.26 15.99
N VAL A 214 8.34 7.45 15.44
CA VAL A 214 7.23 8.12 16.13
C VAL A 214 6.75 7.28 17.33
N ALA A 215 6.71 5.95 17.18
CA ALA A 215 6.31 5.04 18.25
C ALA A 215 7.36 4.94 19.37
N GLU A 216 8.66 4.98 19.03
CA GLU A 216 9.75 4.99 20.03
C GLU A 216 9.73 6.26 20.91
N GLN A 217 9.33 7.40 20.36
CA GLN A 217 9.19 8.66 21.10
C GLN A 217 7.92 8.72 21.97
N ALA A 218 6.88 7.97 21.60
CA ALA A 218 5.63 7.87 22.36
C ALA A 218 5.70 6.86 23.52
N ALA A 219 6.72 6.00 23.56
CA ALA A 219 6.92 5.07 24.66
C ALA A 219 7.19 5.85 25.97
N PRO A 220 6.45 5.59 27.07
CA PRO A 220 6.71 6.25 28.34
C PRO A 220 8.14 5.94 28.77
N THR A 221 8.93 6.99 29.02
CA THR A 221 10.29 6.87 29.54
C THR A 221 10.25 5.99 30.78
N ARG A 222 10.83 4.79 30.70
CA ARG A 222 11.06 3.97 31.90
C ARG A 222 11.98 4.76 32.81
N THR A 223 11.41 5.54 33.74
CA THR A 223 12.16 6.09 34.85
C THR A 223 12.67 4.90 35.66
N TYR A 224 13.93 4.55 35.45
CA TYR A 224 14.69 3.76 36.40
C TYR A 224 14.66 4.52 37.73
N ARG A 225 13.74 4.15 38.63
CA ARG A 225 13.89 4.48 40.04
C ARG A 225 15.14 3.73 40.50
N ALA A 226 16.25 4.46 40.59
CA ALA A 226 17.41 4.00 41.31
C ALA A 226 16.96 3.77 42.77
N GLY A 227 16.80 2.50 43.14
CA GLY A 227 16.68 2.09 44.53
C GLY A 227 18.00 2.39 45.22
N ARG A 228 18.08 3.56 45.85
CA ARG A 228 19.06 3.84 46.89
C ARG A 228 18.41 3.39 48.19
N GLU A 229 18.48 2.10 48.47
CA GLU A 229 18.25 1.60 49.82
C GLU A 229 19.54 1.78 50.62
N GLU A 230 19.37 2.50 51.72
CA GLU A 230 20.33 2.70 52.79
C GLU A 230 20.76 1.34 53.37
N ARG A 231 22.08 1.18 53.58
CA ARG A 231 22.69 0.56 54.76
C ARG A 231 24.19 0.82 54.78
#